data_AF-A0A0A2MUJ9-F1
#
_entry.id   AF-A0A0A2MUJ9-F1
#
_cell.length_a   1.000
_cell.length_b   1.000
_cell.length_c   1.000
_cell.angle_alpha   90.00
_cell.angle_beta   90.00
_cell.angle_gamma   90.00
#
_symmetry.space_group_name_H-M   'P 1'
#
loop_
_entity.id
_entity.type
_entity.pdbx_description
1 polymer ?
#
loop_
_entity_poly.entity_id
_entity_poly.type
_entity_poly.pdbx_seq_one_letter_code
_entity_poly.pdbx_strand_id
1 'polypeptide(L)'
;MFNSNSQLEVLVITIVLILIYIVGYELIRRLESPIEKKYELSLRLMASLSFFLVIYNIYVSIRSNDRIEQNKAAYNTIQNIQRNWLDPQSELLQKFPEGYFLYSSMVQDADFGVKVPQEYDPLKRKQLEVYYSLRVFQSMEDFLTTGKYDTTGKDVWLNNYLMWMQSSILRDYWSKLSFNYSKDTREFVEEIIKESDALIALRKKKGKLMGEDYDSVSARIEVAFR
;
A
#
# COMPACT_ATOMS: atom_id res chain seq x y z
N MET A 1 3.46 -3.85 -15.51
CA MET A 1 2.82 -4.62 -16.60
C MET A 1 1.74 -3.75 -17.25
N PHE A 2 1.79 -3.56 -18.57
CA PHE A 2 0.71 -2.93 -19.34
C PHE A 2 -0.43 -3.94 -19.46
N ASN A 3 -1.67 -3.57 -19.10
CA ASN A 3 -2.83 -4.40 -19.41
C ASN A 3 -3.00 -4.40 -20.94
N SER A 4 -2.73 -5.53 -21.59
CA SER A 4 -2.83 -5.72 -23.04
C SER A 4 -4.18 -5.26 -23.61
N ASN A 5 -5.24 -5.37 -22.83
CA ASN A 5 -6.60 -4.98 -23.22
C ASN A 5 -6.75 -3.47 -23.47
N SER A 6 -6.07 -2.61 -22.70
CA SER A 6 -6.18 -1.15 -22.87
C SER A 6 -5.43 -0.67 -24.13
N GLN A 7 -4.32 -1.31 -24.47
CA GLN A 7 -3.60 -1.00 -25.71
C GLN A 7 -4.38 -1.49 -26.93
N LEU A 8 -5.08 -2.61 -26.80
CA LEU A 8 -5.94 -3.15 -27.85
C LEU A 8 -7.17 -2.26 -28.10
N GLU A 9 -7.84 -1.78 -27.04
CA GLU A 9 -8.96 -0.81 -27.15
C GLU A 9 -8.55 0.48 -27.87
N VAL A 10 -7.39 1.04 -27.47
CA VAL A 10 -6.78 2.24 -28.09
C VAL A 10 -6.51 2.00 -29.58
N LEU A 11 -5.93 0.85 -29.92
CA LEU A 11 -5.62 0.48 -31.30
C LEU A 11 -6.89 0.29 -32.14
N VAL A 12 -7.91 -0.37 -31.60
CA VAL A 12 -9.21 -0.59 -32.27
C VAL A 12 -9.90 0.73 -32.58
N ILE A 13 -9.99 1.66 -31.61
CA ILE A 13 -10.61 2.97 -31.81
C ILE A 13 -9.86 3.76 -32.90
N THR A 14 -8.53 3.72 -32.87
CA THR A 14 -7.69 4.39 -33.88
C THR A 14 -7.93 3.83 -35.28
N ILE A 15 -8.01 2.50 -35.42
CA ILE A 15 -8.30 1.84 -36.70
C ILE A 15 -9.69 2.22 -37.21
N VAL A 16 -10.71 2.27 -36.33
CA VAL A 16 -12.07 2.66 -36.70
C VAL A 16 -12.12 4.12 -37.21
N LEU A 17 -11.41 5.04 -36.56
CA LEU A 17 -11.34 6.44 -37.01
C LEU A 17 -10.68 6.58 -38.39
N ILE A 18 -9.61 5.83 -38.64
CA ILE A 18 -8.94 5.78 -39.94
C ILE A 18 -9.89 5.22 -41.01
N LEU A 19 -10.63 4.16 -40.70
CA LEU A 19 -11.61 3.58 -41.63
C LEU A 19 -12.74 4.56 -41.96
N ILE A 20 -13.29 5.26 -40.96
CA ILE A 20 -14.32 6.28 -41.16
C ILE A 20 -13.81 7.40 -42.07
N TYR A 21 -12.56 7.83 -41.88
CA TYR A 21 -11.94 8.84 -42.74
C TYR A 21 -11.80 8.36 -44.19
N ILE A 22 -11.24 7.17 -44.40
CA ILE A 22 -11.01 6.61 -45.73
C ILE A 22 -12.33 6.41 -46.48
N VAL A 23 -13.33 5.83 -45.82
CA VAL A 23 -14.67 5.61 -46.41
C VAL A 23 -15.35 6.94 -46.69
N GLY A 24 -15.32 7.88 -45.75
CA GLY A 24 -15.91 9.21 -45.93
C GLY A 24 -15.28 9.98 -47.08
N TYR A 25 -13.95 9.94 -47.20
CA TYR A 25 -13.22 10.58 -48.29
C TYR A 25 -13.54 9.96 -49.65
N GLU A 26 -13.58 8.62 -49.74
CA GLU A 26 -13.91 7.92 -50.98
C GLU A 26 -15.36 8.19 -51.43
N LEU A 27 -16.31 8.28 -50.49
CA LEU A 27 -17.69 8.67 -50.78
C LEU A 27 -17.78 10.11 -51.34
N ILE A 28 -17.06 11.06 -50.73
CA ILE A 28 -17.03 12.45 -51.20
C ILE A 28 -16.41 12.54 -52.60
N ARG A 29 -15.36 11.75 -52.87
CA ARG A 29 -14.71 11.70 -54.18
C ARG A 29 -15.67 11.25 -55.28
N ARG A 30 -16.46 10.20 -55.01
CA ARG A 30 -17.42 9.58 -55.94
C ARG A 30 -18.72 10.37 -56.13
N LEU A 31 -19.02 11.37 -55.30
CA LEU A 31 -20.21 12.19 -55.48
C LEU A 31 -20.17 12.94 -56.83
N GLU A 32 -21.23 12.89 -57.61
CA GLU A 32 -21.42 13.81 -58.75
C GLU A 32 -21.92 15.15 -58.20
N SER A 33 -20.98 16.02 -57.83
CA SER A 33 -21.29 17.33 -57.26
C SER A 33 -20.22 18.36 -57.63
N PRO A 34 -20.56 19.66 -57.62
CA PRO A 34 -19.59 20.73 -57.87
C PRO A 34 -18.39 20.63 -56.92
N ILE A 35 -17.22 21.05 -57.41
CA ILE A 35 -15.94 20.98 -56.67
C ILE A 35 -16.04 21.71 -55.33
N GLU A 36 -16.72 22.86 -55.28
CA GLU A 36 -16.96 23.64 -54.06
C GLU A 36 -17.67 22.84 -52.97
N LYS A 37 -18.70 22.06 -53.35
CA LYS A 37 -19.47 21.22 -52.43
C LYS A 37 -18.65 20.03 -51.91
N LYS A 38 -17.76 19.47 -52.75
CA LYS A 38 -16.82 18.43 -52.33
C LYS A 38 -15.77 18.97 -51.35
N TYR A 39 -15.30 20.18 -51.58
CA TYR A 39 -14.35 20.85 -50.69
C TYR A 39 -14.98 21.16 -49.32
N GLU A 40 -16.20 21.70 -49.31
CA GLU A 40 -16.96 21.94 -48.09
C GLU A 40 -17.20 20.66 -47.29
N LEU A 41 -17.60 19.56 -47.95
CA LEU A 41 -17.79 18.26 -47.30
C LEU A 41 -16.49 17.68 -46.74
N SER A 42 -15.36 17.88 -47.43
CA SER A 42 -14.03 17.44 -46.96
C SER A 42 -13.59 18.20 -45.72
N LEU A 43 -13.84 19.51 -45.66
CA LEU A 43 -13.60 20.32 -44.48
C LEU A 43 -14.46 19.88 -43.30
N ARG A 44 -15.75 19.61 -43.53
CA ARG A 44 -16.67 19.08 -42.50
C ARG A 44 -16.22 17.71 -41.97
N LEU A 45 -15.70 16.83 -42.83
CA LEU A 45 -15.15 15.53 -42.45
C LEU A 45 -13.89 15.68 -41.59
N MET A 46 -13.00 16.61 -41.93
CA MET A 46 -11.81 16.89 -41.11
C MET A 46 -12.18 17.50 -39.75
N ALA A 47 -13.16 18.41 -39.73
CA ALA A 47 -13.66 19.02 -38.50
C ALA A 47 -14.31 17.97 -37.58
N SER A 48 -15.11 17.04 -38.12
CA SER A 48 -15.73 15.98 -37.32
C SER A 48 -14.69 15.01 -36.76
N LEU A 49 -13.66 14.63 -37.53
CA LEU A 49 -12.57 13.80 -37.02
C LEU A 49 -11.81 14.48 -35.88
N SER A 50 -11.55 15.78 -36.01
CA SER A 50 -10.85 16.56 -34.99
C SER A 50 -11.63 16.57 -33.67
N PHE A 51 -12.95 16.69 -33.74
CA PHE A 51 -13.82 16.59 -32.56
C PHE A 51 -13.73 15.22 -31.87
N PHE A 52 -13.77 14.12 -32.63
CA PHE A 52 -13.61 12.78 -32.07
C PHE A 52 -12.24 12.54 -31.46
N LEU A 53 -11.17 13.05 -32.07
CA LEU A 53 -9.81 12.96 -31.52
C LEU A 53 -9.67 13.73 -30.21
N VAL A 54 -10.32 14.89 -30.05
CA VAL A 54 -10.33 15.64 -28.79
C VAL A 54 -11.07 14.87 -27.69
N ILE A 55 -12.26 14.34 -27.97
CA ILE A 55 -13.00 13.50 -27.01
C ILE A 55 -12.17 12.29 -26.60
N TYR A 56 -11.53 11.64 -27.57
CA TYR A 56 -10.67 10.50 -27.32
C TYR A 56 -9.46 10.87 -26.45
N ASN A 57 -8.82 12.01 -26.70
CA ASN A 57 -7.71 12.51 -25.88
C ASN A 57 -8.17 12.79 -24.43
N ILE A 58 -9.33 13.42 -24.25
CA ILE A 58 -9.94 13.62 -22.92
C ILE A 58 -10.18 12.27 -22.23
N TYR A 59 -10.73 11.29 -22.93
CA TYR A 59 -10.97 9.95 -22.40
C TYR A 59 -9.67 9.26 -21.94
N VAL A 60 -8.63 9.27 -22.78
CA VAL A 60 -7.32 8.69 -22.44
C VAL A 60 -6.68 9.43 -21.27
N SER A 61 -6.77 10.77 -21.26
CA SER A 61 -6.22 11.60 -20.20
C SER A 61 -6.87 11.32 -18.85
N ILE A 62 -8.21 11.18 -18.79
CA ILE A 62 -8.94 10.84 -17.56
C ILE A 62 -8.49 9.47 -17.04
N ARG A 63 -8.52 8.44 -17.90
CA ARG A 63 -8.07 7.07 -17.55
C ARG A 63 -6.61 7.01 -17.08
N SER A 64 -5.75 7.80 -17.70
CA SER A 64 -4.34 7.90 -17.31
C SER A 64 -4.19 8.59 -15.96
N ASN A 65 -4.96 9.64 -15.70
CA ASN A 65 -4.89 10.40 -14.46
C ASN A 65 -5.38 9.55 -13.27
N ASP A 66 -6.50 8.85 -13.41
CA ASP A 66 -7.01 7.92 -12.37
C ASP A 66 -5.95 6.88 -11.99
N ARG A 67 -5.25 6.32 -12.99
CA ARG A 67 -4.20 5.33 -12.76
C ARG A 67 -2.96 5.94 -12.11
N ILE A 68 -2.56 7.14 -12.51
CA ILE A 68 -1.43 7.86 -11.91
C ILE A 68 -1.75 8.22 -10.46
N GLU A 69 -2.96 8.66 -10.18
CA GLU A 69 -3.42 9.02 -8.85
C GLU A 69 -3.50 7.81 -7.92
N GLN A 70 -4.04 6.68 -8.40
CA GLN A 70 -4.03 5.40 -7.68
C GLN A 70 -2.60 4.91 -7.39
N ASN A 71 -1.70 4.98 -8.38
CA ASN A 71 -0.31 4.58 -8.18
C ASN A 71 0.44 5.52 -7.24
N LYS A 72 0.17 6.82 -7.29
CA LYS A 72 0.78 7.82 -6.41
C LYS A 72 0.27 7.67 -4.98
N ALA A 73 -1.02 7.40 -4.80
CA ALA A 73 -1.61 7.08 -3.50
C ALA A 73 -0.99 5.81 -2.93
N ALA A 74 -0.92 4.73 -3.72
CA ALA A 74 -0.27 3.48 -3.29
C ALA A 74 1.20 3.69 -2.93
N TYR A 75 1.96 4.43 -3.74
CA TYR A 75 3.38 4.70 -3.48
C TYR A 75 3.61 5.54 -2.23
N ASN A 76 2.85 6.62 -2.04
CA ASN A 76 2.93 7.46 -0.83
C ASN A 76 2.54 6.65 0.41
N THR A 77 1.55 5.77 0.31
CA THR A 77 1.15 4.91 1.43
C THR A 77 2.21 3.84 1.72
N ILE A 78 2.83 3.22 0.72
CA ILE A 78 3.95 2.29 0.93
C ILE A 78 5.14 2.99 1.62
N GLN A 79 5.48 4.23 1.21
CA GLN A 79 6.51 5.00 1.90
C GLN A 79 6.13 5.35 3.34
N ASN A 80 4.87 5.70 3.59
CA ASN A 80 4.37 5.97 4.94
C ASN A 80 4.40 4.71 5.81
N ILE A 81 4.03 3.56 5.23
CA ILE A 81 4.13 2.24 5.85
C ILE A 81 5.58 1.97 6.23
N GLN A 82 6.53 2.10 5.29
CA GLN A 82 7.96 1.90 5.56
C GLN A 82 8.47 2.84 6.66
N ARG A 83 8.08 4.12 6.63
CA ARG A 83 8.41 5.09 7.69
C ARG A 83 7.79 4.73 9.03
N ASN A 84 6.53 4.33 9.08
CA ASN A 84 5.85 3.98 10.33
C ASN A 84 6.29 2.62 10.89
N TRP A 85 7.02 1.84 10.10
CA TRP A 85 7.45 0.49 10.42
C TRP A 85 8.93 0.36 10.75
N LEU A 86 9.81 0.86 9.86
CA LEU A 86 11.26 0.74 9.99
C LEU A 86 11.83 1.83 10.90
N ASP A 87 11.32 3.06 10.77
CA ASP A 87 11.89 4.18 11.51
C ASP A 87 11.73 4.01 13.03
N PRO A 88 10.58 3.57 13.60
CA PRO A 88 10.47 3.35 15.03
C PRO A 88 11.59 2.49 15.61
N GLN A 89 11.98 1.43 14.90
CA GLN A 89 13.05 0.54 15.35
C GLN A 89 14.41 1.26 15.41
N SER A 90 14.71 2.07 14.40
CA SER A 90 15.96 2.85 14.36
C SER A 90 15.95 4.02 15.35
N GLU A 91 14.81 4.70 15.50
CA GLU A 91 14.69 5.91 16.30
C GLU A 91 14.66 5.63 17.80
N LEU A 92 13.95 4.57 18.21
CA LEU A 92 13.84 4.17 19.62
C LEU A 92 15.20 3.84 20.24
N LEU A 93 16.14 3.30 19.45
CA LEU A 93 17.48 2.97 19.93
C LEU A 93 18.47 4.13 19.85
N GLN A 94 18.35 5.01 18.85
CA GLN A 94 19.40 5.98 18.56
C GLN A 94 19.20 7.34 19.24
N LYS A 95 17.96 7.75 19.49
CA LYS A 95 17.67 9.14 19.85
C LYS A 95 17.46 9.37 21.35
N PHE A 96 16.93 8.37 22.07
CA PHE A 96 16.50 8.54 23.46
C PHE A 96 16.70 7.28 24.29
N PRO A 97 17.27 7.37 25.52
CA PRO A 97 17.39 6.22 26.41
C PRO A 97 16.01 5.65 26.79
N GLU A 98 14.98 6.50 26.86
CA GLU A 98 13.60 6.06 27.13
C GLU A 98 13.04 5.11 26.07
N GLY A 99 13.52 5.20 24.82
CA GLY A 99 13.05 4.35 23.72
C GLY A 99 13.47 2.89 23.86
N TYR A 100 14.51 2.63 24.67
CA TYR A 100 15.00 1.29 24.97
C TYR A 100 13.87 0.38 25.48
N PHE A 101 13.02 0.84 26.39
CA PHE A 101 12.02 0.00 27.06
C PHE A 101 10.99 -0.58 26.09
N LEU A 102 10.42 0.27 25.22
CA LEU A 102 9.49 -0.18 24.20
C LEU A 102 10.19 -1.12 23.22
N TYR A 103 11.34 -0.70 22.69
CA TYR A 103 12.05 -1.47 21.69
C TYR A 103 12.49 -2.86 22.19
N SER A 104 13.08 -2.94 23.39
CA SER A 104 13.49 -4.21 23.99
C SER A 104 12.30 -5.14 24.25
N SER A 105 11.13 -4.57 24.55
CA SER A 105 9.91 -5.36 24.74
C SER A 105 9.35 -5.93 23.44
N MET A 106 9.59 -5.25 22.31
CA MET A 106 9.14 -5.63 20.98
C MET A 106 10.05 -6.67 20.32
N VAL A 107 11.33 -6.74 20.69
CA VAL A 107 12.34 -7.59 20.05
C VAL A 107 13.06 -8.46 21.09
N GLN A 108 12.31 -9.34 21.75
CA GLN A 108 12.74 -10.04 22.99
C GLN A 108 13.92 -11.00 22.81
N ASP A 109 14.17 -11.46 21.59
CA ASP A 109 15.23 -12.41 21.24
C ASP A 109 16.50 -11.72 20.69
N ALA A 110 16.50 -10.40 20.54
CA ALA A 110 17.67 -9.65 20.10
C ALA A 110 18.68 -9.48 21.24
N ASP A 111 19.95 -9.75 20.94
CA ASP A 111 21.04 -9.57 21.88
C ASP A 111 21.52 -8.12 21.77
N PHE A 112 21.03 -7.25 22.66
CA PHE A 112 21.20 -5.81 22.47
C PHE A 112 22.61 -5.34 22.79
N GLY A 113 23.39 -6.04 23.62
CA GLY A 113 24.68 -5.53 24.11
C GLY A 113 24.61 -4.19 24.88
N VAL A 114 23.45 -3.52 24.90
CA VAL A 114 23.19 -2.24 25.57
C VAL A 114 22.67 -2.53 26.97
N LYS A 115 23.32 -1.93 27.98
CA LYS A 115 22.84 -1.98 29.37
C LYS A 115 21.53 -1.21 29.49
N VAL A 116 20.57 -1.77 30.22
CA VAL A 116 19.30 -1.10 30.56
C VAL A 116 19.59 0.31 31.11
N PRO A 117 19.05 1.37 30.50
CA PRO A 117 19.26 2.74 30.97
C PRO A 117 18.84 2.92 32.43
N GLN A 118 19.74 3.45 33.25
CA GLN A 118 19.50 3.70 34.67
C GLN A 118 18.87 5.09 34.91
N GLU A 119 19.26 6.07 34.11
CA GLU A 119 18.75 7.44 34.16
C GLU A 119 17.90 7.71 32.92
N TYR A 120 16.61 7.98 33.13
CA TYR A 120 15.66 8.33 32.07
C TYR A 120 14.48 9.11 32.66
N ASP A 121 13.80 9.89 31.83
CA ASP A 121 12.59 10.62 32.22
C ASP A 121 11.34 9.72 32.07
N PRO A 122 10.63 9.39 33.17
CA PRO A 122 9.44 8.55 33.11
C PRO A 122 8.27 9.15 32.31
N LEU A 123 8.13 10.48 32.30
CA LEU A 123 7.07 11.16 31.55
C LEU A 123 7.37 11.08 30.05
N LYS A 124 8.60 11.39 29.67
CA LYS A 124 9.06 11.28 28.28
C LYS A 124 8.97 9.85 27.76
N ARG A 125 9.28 8.85 28.60
CA ARG A 125 9.08 7.44 28.29
C ARG A 125 7.64 7.14 27.89
N LYS A 126 6.67 7.54 28.72
CA LYS A 126 5.25 7.32 28.40
C LYS A 126 4.83 8.01 27.10
N GLN A 127 5.32 9.22 26.84
CA GLN A 127 5.03 9.95 25.60
C GLN A 127 5.56 9.21 24.37
N LEU A 128 6.81 8.72 24.43
CA LEU A 128 7.42 7.95 23.36
C LEU A 128 6.71 6.61 23.16
N GLU A 129 6.37 5.91 24.26
CA GLU A 129 5.63 4.64 24.19
C GLU A 129 4.28 4.82 23.48
N VAL A 130 3.50 5.85 23.84
CA VAL A 130 2.22 6.17 23.14
C VAL A 130 2.47 6.48 21.66
N TYR A 131 3.40 7.39 21.38
CA TYR A 131 3.67 7.87 20.03
C TYR A 131 4.07 6.73 19.08
N TYR A 132 5.00 5.88 19.50
CA TYR A 132 5.46 4.77 18.68
C TYR A 132 4.45 3.62 18.62
N SER A 133 3.66 3.39 19.67
CA SER A 133 2.54 2.43 19.62
C SER A 133 1.52 2.81 18.54
N LEU A 134 1.15 4.10 18.47
CA LEU A 134 0.27 4.60 17.42
C LEU A 134 0.83 4.36 16.02
N ARG A 135 2.13 4.61 15.81
CA ARG A 135 2.78 4.37 14.50
C ARG A 135 2.78 2.89 14.12
N VAL A 136 3.07 2.00 15.08
CA VAL A 136 3.03 0.55 14.88
C VAL A 136 1.62 0.09 14.48
N PHE A 137 0.58 0.51 15.20
CA PHE A 137 -0.79 0.10 14.88
C PHE A 137 -1.29 0.70 13.56
N GLN A 138 -0.97 1.97 13.28
CA GLN A 138 -1.27 2.60 12.00
C GLN A 138 -0.61 1.86 10.84
N SER A 139 0.62 1.38 11.02
CA SER A 139 1.31 0.61 9.97
C SER A 139 0.57 -0.68 9.60
N MET A 140 -0.11 -1.32 10.56
CA MET A 140 -0.93 -2.51 10.30
C MET A 140 -2.24 -2.17 9.60
N GLU A 141 -2.92 -1.10 10.02
CA GLU A 141 -4.12 -0.58 9.33
C GLU A 141 -3.80 -0.24 7.86
N ASP A 142 -2.67 0.43 7.62
CA ASP A 142 -2.21 0.81 6.29
C ASP A 142 -1.78 -0.44 5.47
N PHE A 143 -1.13 -1.42 6.10
CA PHE A 143 -0.78 -2.70 5.49
C PHE A 143 -2.03 -3.46 5.02
N LEU A 144 -3.10 -3.52 5.82
CA LEU A 144 -4.34 -4.17 5.43
C LEU A 144 -5.05 -3.44 4.27
N THR A 145 -4.86 -2.12 4.12
CA THR A 145 -5.48 -1.35 3.03
C THR A 145 -4.66 -1.34 1.74
N THR A 146 -3.33 -1.29 1.85
CA THR A 146 -2.45 -1.02 0.69
C THR A 146 -1.34 -2.05 0.49
N GLY A 147 -1.20 -3.01 1.40
CA GLY A 147 -0.19 -4.07 1.35
C GLY A 147 -0.31 -4.97 0.11
N LYS A 148 -1.46 -5.01 -0.56
CA LYS A 148 -1.62 -5.69 -1.87
C LYS A 148 -0.68 -5.15 -2.97
N TYR A 149 -0.20 -3.92 -2.82
CA TYR A 149 0.75 -3.29 -3.74
C TYR A 149 2.19 -3.32 -3.24
N ASP A 150 2.43 -3.81 -2.03
CA ASP A 150 3.77 -3.88 -1.44
C ASP A 150 4.57 -5.06 -2.01
N THR A 151 5.87 -4.84 -2.17
CA THR A 151 6.82 -5.82 -2.74
C THR A 151 7.67 -6.52 -1.68
N THR A 152 7.64 -6.05 -0.43
CA THR A 152 8.39 -6.61 0.70
C THR A 152 7.95 -8.04 1.04
N GLY A 153 6.70 -8.38 0.72
CA GLY A 153 6.11 -9.69 0.98
C GLY A 153 5.35 -9.74 2.30
N LYS A 154 4.15 -10.34 2.28
CA LYS A 154 3.24 -10.40 3.42
C LYS A 154 3.89 -11.04 4.67
N ASP A 155 4.73 -12.04 4.48
CA ASP A 155 5.27 -12.83 5.60
C ASP A 155 6.23 -11.99 6.45
N VAL A 156 6.96 -11.06 5.82
CA VAL A 156 7.85 -10.11 6.53
C VAL A 156 7.04 -9.18 7.44
N TRP A 157 5.88 -8.72 6.98
CA TRP A 157 4.96 -7.92 7.78
C TRP A 157 4.44 -8.70 8.97
N LEU A 158 3.92 -9.90 8.71
CA LEU A 158 3.32 -10.74 9.73
C LEU A 158 4.34 -11.17 10.78
N ASN A 159 5.54 -11.59 10.39
CA ASN A 159 6.56 -12.07 11.32
C ASN A 159 6.99 -10.99 12.32
N ASN A 160 7.27 -9.80 11.83
CA ASN A 160 7.64 -8.67 12.68
C ASN A 160 6.49 -8.23 13.58
N TYR A 161 5.26 -8.20 13.06
CA TYR A 161 4.12 -7.80 13.88
C TYR A 161 3.78 -8.87 14.94
N LEU A 162 3.89 -10.16 14.60
CA LEU A 162 3.84 -11.28 15.54
C LEU A 162 4.89 -11.16 16.63
N MET A 163 6.09 -10.72 16.29
CA MET A 163 7.18 -10.47 17.23
C MET A 163 6.86 -9.28 18.14
N TRP A 164 6.44 -8.15 17.57
CA TRP A 164 6.16 -6.92 18.33
C TRP A 164 4.97 -7.07 19.26
N MET A 165 3.90 -7.75 18.82
CA MET A 165 2.73 -8.00 19.63
C MET A 165 2.98 -8.94 20.81
N GLN A 166 4.22 -9.40 21.02
CA GLN A 166 4.63 -10.05 22.26
C GLN A 166 4.98 -9.05 23.37
N SER A 167 5.15 -7.78 23.02
CA SER A 167 5.38 -6.68 23.96
C SER A 167 4.15 -6.44 24.83
N SER A 168 4.33 -6.52 26.15
CA SER A 168 3.29 -6.14 27.11
C SER A 168 2.95 -4.64 27.04
N ILE A 169 3.93 -3.80 26.68
CA ILE A 169 3.74 -2.35 26.53
C ILE A 169 2.82 -2.08 25.33
N LEU A 170 3.10 -2.67 24.17
CA LEU A 170 2.22 -2.53 23.00
C LEU A 170 0.82 -3.08 23.29
N ARG A 171 0.70 -4.22 23.97
CA ARG A 171 -0.63 -4.77 24.31
C ARG A 171 -1.44 -3.87 25.23
N ASP A 172 -0.80 -3.25 26.24
CA ASP A 172 -1.47 -2.28 27.11
C ASP A 172 -1.98 -1.08 26.29
N TYR A 173 -1.16 -0.54 25.38
CA TYR A 173 -1.58 0.55 24.52
C TYR A 173 -2.63 0.14 23.47
N TRP A 174 -2.53 -1.06 22.92
CA TRP A 174 -3.54 -1.61 22.01
C TRP A 174 -4.91 -1.66 22.67
N SER A 175 -4.98 -2.15 23.92
CA SER A 175 -6.24 -2.21 24.67
C SER A 175 -6.90 -0.82 24.85
N LYS A 176 -6.09 0.24 24.89
CA LYS A 176 -6.53 1.62 25.07
C LYS A 176 -6.79 2.35 23.76
N LEU A 177 -6.09 2.01 22.69
CA LEU A 177 -6.06 2.78 21.44
C LEU A 177 -6.75 2.08 20.26
N SER A 178 -7.05 0.78 20.39
CA SER A 178 -7.63 -0.05 19.32
C SER A 178 -8.90 0.56 18.71
N PHE A 179 -9.69 1.29 19.50
CA PHE A 179 -10.93 1.94 19.05
C PHE A 179 -10.74 2.95 17.91
N ASN A 180 -9.51 3.44 17.68
CA ASN A 180 -9.20 4.36 16.58
C ASN A 180 -9.04 3.66 15.23
N TYR A 181 -8.99 2.32 15.21
CA TYR A 181 -8.75 1.52 14.02
C TYR A 181 -10.02 0.83 13.54
N SER A 182 -10.03 0.45 12.27
CA SER A 182 -11.16 -0.21 11.65
C SER A 182 -11.50 -1.54 12.35
N LYS A 183 -12.73 -2.01 12.14
CA LYS A 183 -13.17 -3.29 12.69
C LYS A 183 -12.29 -4.44 12.18
N ASP A 184 -12.03 -4.49 10.88
CA ASP A 184 -11.23 -5.53 10.24
C ASP A 184 -9.80 -5.57 10.81
N THR A 185 -9.15 -4.40 10.96
CA THR A 185 -7.84 -4.32 11.61
C THR A 185 -7.89 -4.81 13.04
N ARG A 186 -8.92 -4.43 13.80
CA ARG A 186 -9.05 -4.91 15.19
C ARG A 186 -9.16 -6.42 15.25
N GLU A 187 -10.04 -7.01 14.46
CA GLU A 187 -10.22 -8.47 14.41
C GLU A 187 -8.94 -9.19 14.00
N PHE A 188 -8.24 -8.66 13.00
CA PHE A 188 -6.95 -9.20 12.55
C PHE A 188 -5.86 -9.11 13.62
N VAL A 189 -5.73 -7.98 14.30
CA VAL A 189 -4.74 -7.81 15.38
C VAL A 189 -5.06 -8.73 16.56
N GLU A 190 -6.32 -8.96 16.89
CA GLU A 190 -6.71 -9.95 17.93
C GLU A 190 -6.33 -11.38 17.53
N GLU A 191 -6.41 -11.75 16.26
CA GLU A 191 -5.91 -13.03 15.75
C GLU A 191 -4.39 -13.12 15.89
N ILE A 192 -3.66 -12.08 15.47
CA ILE A 192 -2.20 -11.99 15.66
C ILE A 192 -1.83 -12.12 17.13
N ILE A 193 -2.55 -11.48 18.05
CA ILE A 193 -2.27 -11.55 19.49
C ILE A 193 -2.34 -13.01 19.99
N LYS A 194 -3.32 -13.79 19.53
CA LYS A 194 -3.45 -15.21 19.90
C LYS A 194 -2.28 -16.04 19.40
N GLU A 195 -1.87 -15.83 18.15
CA GLU A 195 -0.71 -16.51 17.58
C GLU A 195 0.60 -16.08 18.25
N SER A 196 0.70 -14.79 18.58
CA SER A 196 1.79 -14.20 19.34
C SER A 196 1.89 -14.82 20.75
N ASP A 197 0.76 -15.12 21.40
CA ASP A 197 0.71 -15.83 22.68
C ASP A 197 1.21 -17.28 22.58
N ALA A 198 0.85 -17.97 21.50
CA ALA A 198 1.39 -19.31 21.22
C ALA A 198 2.91 -19.27 21.05
N LEU A 199 3.44 -18.25 20.37
CA LEU A 199 4.88 -18.02 20.22
C LEU A 199 5.57 -17.69 21.56
N ILE A 200 4.96 -16.88 22.44
CA ILE A 200 5.48 -16.64 23.80
C ILE A 200 5.57 -17.96 24.57
N ALA A 201 4.54 -18.79 24.51
CA ALA A 201 4.53 -20.10 25.17
C ALA A 201 5.62 -21.03 24.60
N LEU A 202 5.85 -20.97 23.28
CA LEU A 202 6.93 -21.70 22.62
C LEU A 202 8.31 -21.20 23.06
N ARG A 203 8.52 -19.88 23.14
CA ARG A 203 9.79 -19.29 23.63
C ARG A 203 10.10 -19.79 25.04
N LYS A 204 9.11 -19.83 25.94
CA LYS A 204 9.31 -20.35 27.31
C LYS A 204 9.81 -21.80 27.33
N LYS A 205 9.48 -22.60 26.31
CA LYS A 205 9.94 -23.99 26.18
C LYS A 205 11.31 -24.11 25.50
N LYS A 206 11.55 -23.34 24.42
CA LYS A 206 12.78 -23.42 23.59
C LYS A 206 13.90 -22.49 24.07
N GLY A 207 13.61 -21.55 24.95
CA GLY A 207 14.51 -20.48 25.37
C GLY A 207 14.49 -19.27 24.43
N LYS A 208 14.60 -19.51 23.11
CA LYS A 208 14.62 -18.47 22.08
C LYS A 208 13.78 -18.89 20.87
N LEU A 209 13.19 -17.92 20.16
CA LEU A 209 12.54 -18.16 18.87
C LEU A 209 13.50 -17.89 17.70
N MET A 210 13.34 -18.64 16.63
CA MET A 210 14.06 -18.48 15.36
C MET A 210 13.10 -17.99 14.26
N GLY A 211 13.63 -17.46 13.16
CA GLY A 211 12.80 -16.99 12.02
C GLY A 211 11.79 -18.04 11.54
N GLU A 212 12.23 -19.30 11.46
CA GLU A 212 11.39 -20.44 11.07
C GLU A 212 10.16 -20.64 11.98
N ASP A 213 10.27 -20.31 13.28
CA ASP A 213 9.15 -20.41 14.21
C ASP A 213 8.05 -19.40 13.82
N TYR A 214 8.45 -18.18 13.42
CA TYR A 214 7.54 -17.14 12.93
C TYR A 214 7.00 -17.46 11.54
N ASP A 215 7.85 -17.90 10.62
CA ASP A 215 7.47 -18.30 9.25
C ASP A 215 6.39 -19.39 9.25
N SER A 216 6.50 -20.35 10.19
CA SER A 216 5.51 -21.41 10.33
C SER A 216 4.11 -20.88 10.67
N VAL A 217 4.04 -19.78 11.42
CA VAL A 217 2.80 -19.14 11.85
C VAL A 217 2.28 -18.24 10.74
N SER A 218 3.11 -17.34 10.21
CA SER A 218 2.69 -16.39 9.17
C SER A 218 2.22 -17.09 7.89
N ALA A 219 2.82 -18.24 7.53
CA ALA A 219 2.37 -19.04 6.40
C ALA A 219 0.92 -19.55 6.53
N ARG A 220 0.40 -19.69 7.76
CA ARG A 220 -0.97 -20.14 8.05
C ARG A 220 -1.97 -19.00 8.12
N ILE A 221 -1.51 -17.75 8.25
CA ILE A 221 -2.37 -16.58 8.39
C ILE A 221 -2.78 -16.09 7.00
N GLU A 222 -4.09 -16.05 6.78
CA GLU A 222 -4.66 -15.43 5.58
C GLU A 222 -4.86 -13.94 5.81
N VAL A 223 -4.36 -13.12 4.88
CA VAL A 223 -4.50 -11.65 4.94
C VAL A 223 -5.54 -11.23 3.92
N ALA A 224 -6.68 -10.74 4.39
CA ALA A 224 -7.69 -10.12 3.55
C ALA A 224 -7.36 -8.63 3.37
N PHE A 225 -6.76 -8.27 2.25
CA PHE A 225 -6.53 -6.86 1.90
C PHE A 225 -7.85 -6.17 1.52
N ARG A 226 -8.02 -4.93 1.98
CA ARG A 226 -9.15 -4.05 1.63
C ARG A 226 -8.94 -3.34 0.29
#